data_AF-A0A920KJR0-F1
#
_entry.id   AF-A0A920KJR0-F1
#
_cell.length_a   1.000
_cell.length_b   1.000
_cell.length_c   1.000
_cell.angle_alpha   90.00
_cell.angle_beta   90.00
_cell.angle_gamma   90.00
#
_symmetry.space_group_name_H-M   'P 1'
#
loop_
_entity.id
_entity.type
_entity.pdbx_description
1 polymer ?
#
loop_
_entity_poly.entity_id
_entity_poly.type
_entity_poly.pdbx_seq_one_letter_code
_entity_poly.pdbx_strand_id
1 'polypeptide(L)'
;MEIKDSILLPKTEFSMKADLPKKEPAILDSWQKNNLYESLRKDSKDKEKFILHDGPPYANGHLHMGHALNKILKDIIVKYQQLLNKNSIYVPGWDCHGLPIEWKIEEEYRAKKKK
;
A
#
# COMPACT_ATOMS: atom_id res chain seq x y z
N MET A 1 19.59 24.35 -43.71
CA MET A 1 19.24 23.22 -42.82
C MET A 1 19.79 23.53 -41.45
N GLU A 2 18.93 23.66 -40.43
CA GLU A 2 19.42 23.81 -39.07
C GLU A 2 19.97 22.47 -38.56
N ILE A 3 21.13 22.50 -37.90
CA ILE A 3 21.81 21.32 -37.34
C ILE A 3 20.95 20.58 -36.29
N LYS A 4 19.99 21.28 -35.68
CA LYS A 4 19.03 20.68 -34.74
C LYS A 4 18.20 19.56 -35.35
N ASP A 5 17.83 19.69 -36.63
CA ASP A 5 16.96 18.72 -37.31
C ASP A 5 17.72 17.46 -37.77
N SER A 6 19.05 17.51 -37.78
CA SER A 6 19.91 16.37 -38.15
C SER A 6 20.31 15.49 -36.95
N ILE A 7 19.89 15.83 -35.73
CA ILE A 7 20.29 15.12 -34.50
C ILE A 7 19.12 14.30 -33.95
N LEU A 8 19.35 13.02 -33.69
CA LEU A 8 18.38 12.11 -33.07
C LEU A 8 18.32 12.33 -31.55
N LEU A 9 17.55 13.32 -31.13
CA LEU A 9 17.33 13.61 -29.70
C LEU A 9 16.33 12.61 -29.07
N PRO A 10 16.53 12.21 -27.80
CA PRO A 10 15.53 11.44 -27.07
C PRO A 10 14.21 12.21 -26.95
N LYS A 11 13.10 11.55 -27.30
CA LYS A 11 11.75 12.06 -27.15
C LYS A 11 10.99 11.14 -26.20
N THR A 12 10.34 11.71 -25.20
CA THR A 12 9.51 10.96 -24.25
C THR A 12 8.33 11.82 -23.79
N GLU A 13 7.18 11.18 -23.64
CA GLU A 13 6.01 11.79 -22.98
C GLU A 13 6.14 11.74 -21.45
N PHE A 14 7.15 11.04 -20.93
CA PHE A 14 7.42 10.97 -19.50
C PHE A 14 7.87 12.35 -18.98
N SER A 15 7.02 12.94 -18.14
CA SER A 15 7.32 14.23 -17.52
C SER A 15 8.55 14.14 -16.61
N MET A 16 9.47 15.09 -16.74
CA MET A 16 10.59 15.26 -15.81
C MET A 16 10.14 15.57 -14.37
N LYS A 17 8.94 16.13 -14.18
CA LYS A 17 8.38 16.38 -12.84
C LYS A 17 7.56 15.16 -12.39
N ALA A 18 7.84 14.70 -11.17
CA ALA A 18 7.16 13.53 -10.62
C ALA A 18 5.67 13.80 -10.36
N ASP A 19 5.32 14.88 -9.65
CA ASP A 19 3.95 15.22 -9.24
C ASP A 19 3.21 14.05 -8.55
N LEU A 20 3.91 13.36 -7.66
CA LEU A 20 3.46 12.13 -7.01
C LEU A 20 2.12 12.25 -6.26
N PRO A 21 1.83 13.33 -5.51
CA PRO A 21 0.55 13.45 -4.80
C PRO A 21 -0.69 13.37 -5.69
N LYS A 22 -0.56 13.67 -6.99
CA LYS A 22 -1.64 13.49 -7.98
C LYS A 22 -1.55 12.17 -8.74
N LYS A 23 -0.33 11.73 -9.08
CA LYS A 23 -0.13 10.51 -9.86
C LYS A 23 -0.38 9.23 -9.07
N GLU A 24 0.02 9.16 -7.81
CA GLU A 24 -0.14 7.96 -6.97
C GLU A 24 -1.62 7.55 -6.81
N PRO A 25 -2.56 8.47 -6.49
CA PRO A 25 -3.99 8.13 -6.50
C PRO A 25 -4.48 7.59 -7.84
N ALA A 26 -4.07 8.21 -8.97
CA ALA A 26 -4.47 7.74 -10.29
C ALA A 26 -3.93 6.34 -10.63
N ILE A 27 -2.72 6.01 -10.16
CA ILE A 27 -2.14 4.66 -10.29
C ILE A 27 -2.94 3.66 -9.46
N LEU A 28 -3.29 3.99 -8.22
CA LEU A 28 -4.10 3.13 -7.34
C LEU A 28 -5.49 2.87 -7.96
N ASP A 29 -6.14 3.90 -8.49
CA ASP A 29 -7.42 3.77 -9.20
C ASP A 29 -7.31 2.84 -10.41
N SER A 30 -6.22 2.94 -11.16
CA SER A 30 -5.95 2.05 -12.29
C SER A 30 -5.79 0.59 -11.84
N TRP A 31 -5.07 0.35 -10.74
CA TRP A 31 -4.92 -1.00 -10.18
C TRP A 31 -6.27 -1.60 -9.75
N GLN A 32 -7.13 -0.79 -9.13
CA GLN A 32 -8.47 -1.20 -8.72
C GLN A 32 -9.37 -1.50 -9.92
N LYS A 33 -9.43 -0.59 -10.91
CA LYS A 33 -10.23 -0.77 -12.14
C LYS A 33 -9.84 -2.02 -12.91
N ASN A 34 -8.56 -2.35 -12.93
CA ASN A 34 -8.02 -3.52 -13.62
C ASN A 34 -8.05 -4.81 -12.76
N ASN A 35 -8.55 -4.76 -11.52
CA ASN A 35 -8.49 -5.87 -10.56
C ASN A 35 -7.11 -6.52 -10.47
N LEU A 36 -6.04 -5.70 -10.49
CA LEU A 36 -4.65 -6.15 -10.63
C LEU A 36 -4.28 -7.20 -9.57
N TYR A 37 -4.68 -6.96 -8.31
CA TYR A 37 -4.39 -7.87 -7.21
C TYR A 37 -5.01 -9.25 -7.43
N GLU A 38 -6.25 -9.32 -7.92
CA GLU A 38 -6.94 -10.57 -8.20
C GLU A 38 -6.26 -11.34 -9.34
N SER A 39 -5.86 -10.64 -10.41
CA SER A 39 -5.07 -11.22 -11.50
C SER A 39 -3.77 -11.84 -10.97
N LEU A 40 -3.03 -11.11 -10.13
CA LEU A 40 -1.79 -11.61 -9.52
C LEU A 40 -2.05 -12.86 -8.64
N ARG A 41 -3.18 -12.93 -7.94
CA ARG A 41 -3.56 -14.11 -7.14
C ARG A 41 -3.86 -15.32 -8.01
N LYS A 42 -4.60 -15.12 -9.11
CA LYS A 42 -4.90 -16.17 -10.10
C LYS A 42 -3.62 -16.72 -10.71
N ASP A 43 -2.73 -15.85 -11.17
CA ASP A 43 -1.45 -16.23 -11.80
C ASP A 43 -0.49 -16.97 -10.85
N SER A 44 -0.68 -16.81 -9.54
CA SER A 44 0.23 -17.36 -8.53
C SER A 44 -0.29 -18.61 -7.84
N LYS A 45 -1.49 -19.08 -8.17
CA LYS A 45 -2.21 -20.13 -7.44
C LYS A 45 -1.34 -21.37 -7.17
N ASP A 46 -0.61 -21.84 -8.17
CA ASP A 46 0.15 -23.10 -8.14
C ASP A 46 1.65 -22.91 -7.82
N LYS A 47 2.08 -21.67 -7.52
CA LYS A 47 3.48 -21.35 -7.18
C LYS A 47 3.79 -21.68 -5.73
N GLU A 48 5.09 -21.83 -5.41
CA GLU A 48 5.57 -22.01 -4.03
C GLU A 48 5.04 -20.90 -3.13
N LYS A 49 4.43 -21.27 -2.00
CA LYS A 49 3.84 -20.27 -1.09
C LYS A 49 4.91 -19.58 -0.26
N PHE A 50 4.80 -18.26 -0.16
CA PHE A 50 5.50 -17.45 0.82
C PHE A 50 4.47 -16.70 1.65
N ILE A 51 4.50 -16.89 2.97
CA ILE A 51 3.51 -16.30 3.87
C ILE A 51 4.23 -15.40 4.86
N LEU A 52 3.97 -14.10 4.76
CA LEU A 52 4.36 -13.12 5.77
C LEU A 52 3.13 -12.80 6.62
N HIS A 53 3.13 -13.24 7.87
CA HIS A 53 2.02 -12.98 8.77
C HIS A 53 2.04 -11.54 9.28
N ASP A 54 0.91 -10.85 9.16
CA ASP A 54 0.77 -9.48 9.59
C ASP A 54 0.34 -9.40 11.06
N GLY A 55 1.17 -8.80 11.91
CA GLY A 55 0.73 -8.40 13.25
C GLY A 55 -0.42 -7.38 13.14
N PRO A 56 -1.62 -7.68 13.67
CA PRO A 56 -2.78 -6.84 13.50
C PRO A 56 -2.59 -5.51 14.25
N PRO A 57 -2.58 -4.34 13.58
CA PRO A 57 -2.61 -3.06 14.27
C PRO A 57 -3.91 -2.89 15.06
N TYR A 58 -3.79 -2.16 16.15
CA TYR A 58 -4.91 -1.87 17.03
C TYR A 58 -5.86 -0.83 16.40
N ALA A 59 -7.15 -1.12 16.37
CA ALA A 59 -8.14 -0.35 15.60
C ALA A 59 -8.66 0.90 16.34
N ASN A 60 -7.81 1.60 17.11
CA ASN A 60 -8.25 2.68 17.98
C ASN A 60 -7.67 4.06 17.65
N GLY A 61 -6.85 4.26 16.60
CA GLY A 61 -6.18 5.56 16.41
C GLY A 61 -5.67 5.83 15.01
N HIS A 62 -5.15 7.05 14.81
CA HIS A 62 -4.48 7.41 13.58
C HIS A 62 -3.16 6.67 13.43
N LEU A 63 -2.82 6.33 12.19
CA LEU A 63 -1.52 5.78 11.86
C LEU A 63 -0.43 6.81 12.12
N HIS A 64 0.71 6.33 12.61
CA HIS A 64 1.92 7.12 12.82
C HIS A 64 3.07 6.56 11.97
N MET A 65 4.22 7.24 11.94
CA MET A 65 5.36 6.83 11.10
C MET A 65 5.82 5.38 11.31
N GLY A 66 5.77 4.87 12.55
CA GLY A 66 6.03 3.45 12.83
C GLY A 66 5.11 2.48 12.07
N HIS A 67 3.82 2.81 11.90
CA HIS A 67 2.90 2.01 11.08
C HIS A 67 3.29 2.04 9.61
N ALA A 68 3.60 3.23 9.08
CA ALA A 68 4.04 3.40 7.70
C ALA A 68 5.30 2.58 7.42
N LEU A 69 6.33 2.72 8.27
CA LEU A 69 7.57 1.96 8.16
C LEU A 69 7.32 0.45 8.15
N ASN A 70 6.53 -0.05 9.11
CA ASN A 70 6.23 -1.48 9.21
C ASN A 70 5.53 -2.02 7.96
N LYS A 71 4.51 -1.31 7.47
CA LYS A 71 3.72 -1.75 6.32
C LYS A 71 4.51 -1.66 5.00
N ILE A 72 5.32 -0.61 4.83
CA ILE A 72 6.18 -0.46 3.65
C ILE A 72 7.21 -1.60 3.57
N LEU A 73 7.87 -1.94 4.69
CA LEU A 73 8.84 -3.04 4.71
C LEU A 73 8.19 -4.39 4.38
N LYS A 74 7.02 -4.66 4.95
CA LYS A 74 6.25 -5.89 4.65
C LYS A 74 5.85 -5.95 3.18
N ASP A 75 5.37 -4.84 2.61
CA ASP A 75 4.98 -4.75 1.21
C ASP A 75 6.17 -4.98 0.25
N ILE A 76 7.35 -4.42 0.54
CA ILE A 76 8.57 -4.65 -0.23
C ILE A 76 8.92 -6.14 -0.25
N ILE A 77 8.92 -6.81 0.91
CA ILE A 77 9.25 -8.25 1.00
C ILE A 77 8.23 -9.08 0.22
N VAL A 78 6.94 -8.79 0.40
CA VAL A 78 5.86 -9.53 -0.27
C VAL A 78 5.99 -9.40 -1.79
N LYS A 79 6.18 -8.17 -2.30
CA LYS A 79 6.37 -7.90 -3.73
C LYS A 79 7.64 -8.52 -4.27
N TYR A 80 8.73 -8.48 -3.51
CA TYR A 80 9.99 -9.12 -3.91
C TYR A 80 9.84 -10.63 -4.08
N GLN A 81 9.21 -11.32 -3.12
CA GLN A 81 8.95 -12.76 -3.21
C GLN A 81 7.99 -13.09 -4.36
N GLN A 82 7.02 -12.22 -4.62
CA GLN A 82 6.13 -12.33 -5.77
C GLN A 82 6.90 -12.23 -7.10
N LEU A 83 7.87 -11.33 -7.21
CA LEU A 83 8.76 -11.18 -8.37
C LEU A 83 9.70 -12.39 -8.53
N LEU A 84 10.08 -13.06 -7.44
CA LEU A 84 10.79 -14.34 -7.45
C LEU A 84 9.90 -15.54 -7.78
N ASN A 85 8.73 -15.30 -8.38
CA ASN A 85 7.79 -16.31 -8.83
C ASN A 85 7.21 -17.19 -7.69
N LYS A 86 7.05 -16.62 -6.48
CA LYS A 86 6.33 -17.25 -5.36
C LYS A 86 4.89 -16.74 -5.25
N ASN A 87 4.02 -17.55 -4.68
CA ASN A 87 2.69 -17.13 -4.24
C ASN A 87 2.82 -16.41 -2.90
N SER A 88 3.09 -15.11 -2.97
CA SER A 88 3.28 -14.25 -1.80
C SER A 88 2.00 -13.50 -1.51
N ILE A 89 1.15 -14.05 -0.65
CA ILE A 89 -0.11 -13.40 -0.25
C ILE A 89 0.11 -12.57 1.02
N TYR A 90 -0.39 -11.34 1.01
CA TYR A 90 -0.40 -10.47 2.18
C TYR A 90 -1.85 -10.20 2.58
N VAL A 91 -2.19 -10.58 3.82
CA VAL A 91 -3.51 -10.39 4.41
C VAL A 91 -3.32 -9.52 5.66
N PRO A 92 -3.76 -8.24 5.64
CA PRO A 92 -3.69 -7.40 6.82
C PRO A 92 -4.73 -7.81 7.86
N GLY A 93 -4.36 -7.72 9.13
CA GLY A 93 -5.27 -7.94 10.26
C GLY A 93 -5.66 -6.64 10.97
N TRP A 94 -6.60 -6.72 11.90
CA TRP A 94 -6.95 -5.64 12.84
C TRP A 94 -7.27 -6.23 14.20
N ASP A 95 -6.76 -5.59 15.26
CA ASP A 95 -7.09 -5.95 16.62
C ASP A 95 -8.18 -4.99 17.14
N CYS A 96 -9.35 -5.56 17.38
CA CYS A 96 -10.59 -4.84 17.66
C CYS A 96 -11.13 -5.07 19.07
N HIS A 97 -10.36 -5.72 19.96
CA HIS A 97 -10.79 -6.00 21.33
C HIS A 97 -9.79 -5.47 22.37
N GLY A 98 -10.22 -5.43 23.63
CA GLY A 98 -9.35 -5.15 24.78
C GLY A 98 -9.57 -3.77 25.40
N LEU A 99 -8.97 -3.62 26.59
CA LEU A 99 -9.09 -2.44 27.43
C LEU A 99 -8.74 -1.12 26.72
N PRO A 100 -7.75 -1.04 25.80
CA PRO A 100 -7.45 0.22 25.13
C PRO A 100 -8.56 0.74 24.18
N ILE A 101 -9.47 -0.12 23.70
CA ILE A 101 -10.70 0.33 22.98
C ILE A 101 -11.74 0.82 23.97
N GLU A 102 -11.99 0.04 25.03
CA GLU A 102 -12.97 0.39 26.07
C GLU A 102 -12.64 1.74 26.71
N TRP A 103 -11.37 1.97 27.04
CA TRP A 103 -10.89 3.23 27.61
C TRP A 103 -11.09 4.41 26.66
N LYS A 104 -10.84 4.22 25.36
CA LYS A 104 -11.01 5.28 24.37
C LYS A 104 -12.48 5.68 24.21
N ILE A 105 -13.37 4.70 24.25
CA ILE A 105 -14.82 4.93 24.26
C ILE A 105 -15.23 5.69 25.54
N GLU A 106 -14.71 5.29 26.70
CA GLU A 106 -14.98 6.02 27.96
C GLU A 106 -14.51 7.47 27.92
N GLU A 107 -13.31 7.74 27.39
CA GLU A 107 -12.80 9.11 27.22
C GLU A 107 -13.73 9.96 26.35
N GLU A 108 -14.21 9.41 25.22
CA GLU A 108 -15.18 10.08 24.36
C GLU A 108 -16.50 10.38 25.07
N TYR A 109 -17.02 9.43 25.86
CA TYR A 109 -18.25 9.65 26.65
C TYR A 109 -18.07 10.71 27.74
N ARG A 110 -16.93 10.71 28.45
CA ARG A 110 -16.62 11.73 29.48
C ARG A 110 -16.48 13.12 28.86
N ALA A 111 -15.88 13.23 27.68
CA ALA A 111 -15.78 14.48 26.94
C ALA A 111 -17.15 15.01 26.51
N LYS A 112 -18.07 14.12 26.09
CA LYS A 112 -19.44 14.48 25.69
C LYS A 112 -20.34 14.90 26.87
N LYS A 113 -20.18 14.29 28.06
CA LYS A 113 -20.95 14.61 29.28
C LYS A 113 -20.52 15.91 30.00
N LYS A 114 -19.40 16.53 29.60
CA LYS A 114 -18.92 17.81 30.16
C LYS A 114 -19.50 19.06 29.48
N LYS A 115 -20.57 18.91 28.67
CA LYS A 115 -21.39 20.00 28.13
C LYS A 115 -22.78 19.92 28.73
#